data_AF-A0A7V9GHU9-F1
#
_entry.id   AF-A0A7V9GHU9-F1
#
_cell.length_a   1.000
_cell.length_b   1.000
_cell.length_c   1.000
_cell.angle_alpha   90.00
_cell.angle_beta   90.00
_cell.angle_gamma   90.00
#
_symmetry.space_group_name_H-M   'P 1'
#
loop_
_entity.id
_entity.type
_entity.pdbx_description
1 polymer ?
#
loop_
_entity_poly.entity_id
_entity_poly.type
_entity_poly.pdbx_seq_one_letter_code
_entity_poly.pdbx_strand_id
1 'polypeptide(L)'
;MSQSSIGRAALRAVMGTRVAPGWVPPTGLADAVAAIAPRWLVVAHDPTEPYFDRAHPEALVAWSDGHAEHWWLDGAGHGGAALSPALATRLRHHVEAC
;
A
#
# COMPACT_ATOMS: atom_id res chain seq x y z
N MET A 1 -18.83 -11.44 13.40
CA MET A 1 -18.51 -11.88 14.78
C MET A 1 -18.35 -10.65 15.66
N SER A 2 -19.28 -10.39 16.58
CA SER A 2 -19.16 -9.28 17.54
C SER A 2 -18.14 -9.67 18.61
N GLN A 3 -16.98 -9.00 18.66
CA GLN A 3 -16.04 -9.18 19.77
C GLN A 3 -16.62 -8.54 21.03
N SER A 4 -16.67 -9.28 22.14
CA SER A 4 -17.24 -8.78 23.40
C SER A 4 -16.37 -7.68 24.02
N SER A 5 -16.99 -6.76 24.76
CA SER A 5 -16.30 -5.70 25.50
C SER A 5 -15.25 -6.25 26.48
N ILE A 6 -15.51 -7.43 27.05
CA ILE A 6 -14.62 -8.14 27.97
C ILE A 6 -13.33 -8.56 27.24
N GLY A 7 -13.44 -9.13 26.03
CA GLY A 7 -12.26 -9.54 25.26
C GLY A 7 -11.34 -8.37 24.90
N ARG A 8 -11.93 -7.22 24.53
CA ARG A 8 -11.14 -6.00 24.25
C ARG A 8 -10.41 -5.48 25.49
N ALA A 9 -11.07 -5.51 26.65
CA ALA A 9 -10.46 -5.09 27.91
C ALA A 9 -9.29 -6.02 28.31
N ALA A 10 -9.47 -7.34 28.16
CA ALA A 10 -8.43 -8.33 28.45
C ALA A 10 -7.19 -8.14 27.53
N LEU A 11 -7.38 -7.99 26.21
CA LEU A 11 -6.29 -7.76 25.27
C LEU A 11 -5.52 -6.46 25.56
N ARG A 12 -6.23 -5.40 25.96
CA ARG A 12 -5.59 -4.15 26.36
C ARG A 12 -4.77 -4.31 27.64
N ALA A 13 -5.31 -5.01 28.64
CA ALA A 13 -4.65 -5.18 29.94
C ALA A 13 -3.41 -6.09 29.86
N VAL A 14 -3.48 -7.17 29.07
CA VAL A 14 -2.42 -8.18 29.00
C VAL A 14 -1.37 -7.84 27.94
N MET A 15 -1.78 -7.33 26.77
CA MET A 15 -0.87 -7.14 25.62
C MET A 15 -0.71 -5.67 25.21
N GLY A 16 -1.36 -4.72 25.89
CA GLY A 16 -1.39 -3.32 25.47
C GLY A 16 -2.13 -3.08 24.14
N THR A 17 -2.75 -4.11 23.56
CA THR A 17 -3.38 -4.06 22.24
C THR A 17 -4.75 -3.40 22.34
N ARG A 18 -4.98 -2.35 21.54
CA ARG A 18 -6.26 -1.65 21.46
C ARG A 18 -7.03 -2.13 20.24
N VAL A 19 -8.24 -2.65 20.46
CA VAL A 19 -9.14 -3.09 19.39
C VAL A 19 -10.23 -2.04 19.19
N ALA A 20 -10.30 -1.46 17.99
CA ALA A 20 -11.35 -0.51 17.65
C ALA A 20 -12.73 -1.18 17.62
N PRO A 21 -13.79 -0.55 18.17
CA PRO A 21 -15.15 -1.06 18.01
C PRO A 21 -15.66 -0.78 16.59
N GLY A 22 -16.26 -1.79 15.96
CA GLY A 22 -16.84 -1.65 14.63
C GLY A 22 -15.79 -1.75 13.53
N TRP A 23 -15.72 -2.91 12.89
CA TRP A 23 -15.03 -3.02 11.61
C TRP A 23 -15.99 -2.55 10.52
N VAL A 24 -15.63 -1.49 9.81
CA VAL A 24 -16.30 -1.09 8.58
C VAL A 24 -15.54 -1.74 7.43
N PRO A 25 -16.22 -2.42 6.48
CA PRO A 25 -15.54 -2.91 5.30
C PRO A 25 -14.79 -1.75 4.62
N PRO A 26 -13.50 -1.93 4.28
CA PRO A 26 -12.80 -0.91 3.52
C PRO A 26 -13.50 -0.71 2.17
N THR A 27 -13.37 0.50 1.63
CA THR A 27 -13.69 0.76 0.22
C THR A 27 -12.99 -0.29 -0.66
N GLY A 28 -13.64 -0.70 -1.75
CA GLY A 28 -13.00 -1.58 -2.72
C GLY A 28 -11.66 -1.00 -3.19
N LEU A 29 -10.64 -1.83 -3.34
CA LEU A 29 -9.29 -1.36 -3.70
C LEU A 29 -9.28 -0.58 -5.02
N ALA A 30 -10.07 -1.02 -6.01
CA ALA A 30 -10.20 -0.31 -7.27
C ALA A 30 -10.75 1.12 -7.09
N ASP A 31 -11.84 1.27 -6.33
CA ASP A 31 -12.43 2.57 -6.01
C ASP A 31 -11.46 3.45 -5.20
N ALA A 32 -10.70 2.85 -4.28
CA ALA A 32 -9.70 3.55 -3.48
C ALA A 32 -8.54 4.09 -4.34
N VAL A 33 -8.06 3.30 -5.31
CA VAL A 33 -7.03 3.73 -6.27
C VAL A 33 -7.57 4.83 -7.18
N ALA A 34 -8.76 4.64 -7.75
CA ALA A 34 -9.39 5.64 -8.61
C ALA A 34 -9.57 7.00 -7.91
N ALA A 35 -9.88 6.98 -6.60
CA ALA A 35 -10.08 8.18 -5.79
C ALA A 35 -8.79 8.99 -5.51
N ILE A 36 -7.60 8.51 -5.87
CA ILE A 36 -6.34 9.27 -5.75
C ILE A 36 -6.33 10.44 -6.75
N ALA A 37 -6.97 10.27 -7.91
CA ALA A 37 -7.11 11.32 -8.90
C ALA A 37 -7.71 12.62 -8.29
N PRO A 38 -7.29 13.81 -8.76
CA PRO A 38 -6.30 14.06 -9.81
C PRO A 38 -4.85 14.15 -9.29
N ARG A 39 -4.55 13.66 -8.08
CA ARG A 39 -3.17 13.68 -7.57
C ARG A 39 -2.33 12.67 -8.34
N TRP A 40 -1.05 12.97 -8.49
CA TRP A 40 -0.10 12.03 -9.08
C TRP A 40 -0.01 10.76 -8.24
N LEU A 41 0.18 9.63 -8.91
CA LEU A 41 0.33 8.31 -8.31
C LEU A 41 1.50 7.58 -8.96
N VAL A 42 2.38 7.03 -8.14
CA VAL A 42 3.44 6.12 -8.58
C VAL A 42 3.21 4.76 -7.93
N VAL A 43 3.11 3.72 -8.74
CA VAL A 43 3.13 2.32 -8.31
C VAL A 43 4.54 1.80 -8.56
N ALA A 44 5.29 1.52 -7.50
CA ALA A 44 6.67 1.03 -7.60
C ALA A 44 6.78 -0.39 -7.01
N HIS A 45 7.30 -1.34 -7.80
CA HIS A 45 7.31 -2.76 -7.44
C HIS A 45 8.52 -3.50 -8.03
N ASP A 46 9.04 -4.49 -7.30
CA ASP A 46 10.02 -5.45 -7.84
C ASP A 46 9.26 -6.68 -8.39
N PRO A 47 9.28 -6.94 -9.70
CA PRO A 47 8.55 -8.06 -10.29
C PRO A 47 9.07 -9.44 -9.84
N THR A 48 10.23 -9.49 -9.19
CA THR A 48 10.87 -10.73 -8.70
C THR A 48 10.62 -11.00 -7.21
N GLU A 49 9.93 -10.10 -6.52
CA GLU A 49 9.65 -10.26 -5.10
C GLU A 49 8.56 -11.34 -4.86
N PRO A 50 8.68 -12.17 -3.81
CA PRO A 50 7.88 -13.40 -3.68
C PRO A 50 6.48 -13.23 -3.06
N TYR A 51 6.15 -12.07 -2.47
CA TYR A 51 4.88 -11.88 -1.75
C TYR A 51 3.73 -11.48 -2.69
N PHE A 52 4.01 -10.58 -3.63
CA PHE A 52 3.07 -10.10 -4.64
C PHE A 52 3.71 -10.26 -6.01
N ASP A 53 3.09 -11.12 -6.81
CA ASP A 53 3.50 -11.31 -8.19
C ASP A 53 3.25 -10.05 -9.04
N ARG A 54 3.71 -10.11 -10.28
CA ARG A 54 3.58 -9.03 -11.27
C ARG A 54 2.13 -8.56 -11.49
N ALA A 55 1.15 -9.44 -11.32
CA ALA A 55 -0.25 -9.09 -11.59
C ALA A 55 -0.79 -8.09 -10.55
N HIS A 56 -0.23 -8.07 -9.34
CA HIS A 56 -0.64 -7.17 -8.28
C HIS A 56 -0.45 -5.68 -8.61
N PRO A 57 0.77 -5.18 -8.90
CA PRO A 57 0.97 -3.77 -9.26
C PRO A 57 0.33 -3.42 -10.60
N GLU A 58 0.23 -4.37 -11.54
CA GLU A 58 -0.45 -4.15 -12.83
C GLU A 58 -1.94 -3.88 -12.64
N ALA A 59 -2.60 -4.57 -11.70
CA ALA A 59 -3.98 -4.28 -11.35
C ALA A 59 -4.15 -2.88 -10.75
N LEU A 60 -3.23 -2.43 -9.88
CA LEU A 60 -3.26 -1.07 -9.32
C LEU A 60 -3.12 -0.01 -10.42
N VAL A 61 -2.21 -0.20 -11.37
CA VAL A 61 -2.05 0.70 -12.51
C VAL A 61 -3.32 0.73 -13.37
N ALA A 62 -3.93 -0.43 -13.63
CA ALA A 62 -5.18 -0.50 -14.37
C ALA A 62 -6.34 0.23 -13.66
N TRP A 63 -6.46 0.10 -12.34
CA TRP A 63 -7.49 0.79 -11.55
C TRP A 63 -7.27 2.29 -11.43
N SER A 64 -6.08 2.79 -11.75
CA SER A 64 -5.81 4.22 -11.80
C SER A 64 -6.41 4.90 -13.03
N ASP A 65 -7.03 4.20 -13.98
CA ASP A 65 -7.59 4.85 -15.19
C ASP A 65 -6.57 5.75 -15.91
N GLY A 66 -5.30 5.32 -15.92
CA GLY A 66 -4.20 5.97 -16.65
C GLY A 66 -3.48 7.12 -15.94
N HIS A 67 -3.84 7.49 -14.71
CA HIS A 67 -3.12 8.56 -13.98
C HIS A 67 -1.92 8.06 -13.15
N ALA A 68 -1.72 6.75 -13.03
CA ALA A 68 -0.54 6.20 -12.35
C ALA A 68 0.65 6.01 -13.30
N GLU A 69 1.83 6.35 -12.81
CA GLU A 69 3.09 5.83 -13.35
C GLU A 69 3.44 4.48 -12.74
N HIS A 70 3.98 3.58 -13.56
CA HIS A 70 4.45 2.27 -13.11
C HIS A 70 5.98 2.20 -13.15
N TRP A 71 6.60 1.98 -11.98
CA TRP A 71 8.05 1.85 -11.85
C TRP A 71 8.44 0.43 -11.44
N TRP A 72 9.05 -0.31 -12.37
CA TRP A 72 9.70 -1.57 -12.03
C TRP A 72 11.03 -1.32 -11.32
N LEU A 73 11.23 -2.02 -10.21
CA LEU A 73 12.40 -1.94 -9.33
C LEU A 73 13.10 -3.31 -9.30
N ASP A 74 13.69 -3.73 -10.43
CA ASP A 74 14.28 -5.05 -10.56
C ASP A 74 15.31 -5.36 -9.46
N GLY A 75 15.04 -6.41 -8.68
CA GLY A 75 15.92 -6.88 -7.59
C GLY A 75 15.91 -5.99 -6.34
N ALA A 76 14.95 -5.08 -6.19
CA ALA A 76 14.81 -4.25 -5.00
C ALA A 76 14.24 -5.02 -3.77
N GLY A 77 13.63 -6.17 -3.98
CA GLY A 77 13.05 -7.01 -2.93
C GLY A 77 11.80 -6.42 -2.29
N HIS A 78 11.43 -6.95 -1.13
CA HIS A 78 10.17 -6.62 -0.45
C HIS A 78 10.34 -5.59 0.68
N GLY A 79 9.34 -4.74 0.85
CA GLY A 79 9.21 -3.83 2.00
C GLY A 79 10.41 -2.89 2.14
N GLY A 80 11.10 -2.94 3.29
CA GLY A 80 12.24 -2.07 3.58
C GLY A 80 13.42 -2.25 2.63
N ALA A 81 13.59 -3.43 2.02
CA ALA A 81 14.66 -3.67 1.04
C ALA A 81 14.49 -2.80 -0.22
N ALA A 82 13.23 -2.55 -0.61
CA ALA A 82 12.92 -1.73 -1.78
C ALA A 82 13.27 -0.24 -1.57
N LEU A 83 13.42 0.21 -0.31
CA LEU A 83 13.73 1.59 0.07
C LEU A 83 15.22 1.91 -0.11
N SER A 84 15.70 1.77 -1.35
CA SER A 84 17.09 2.04 -1.73
C SER A 84 17.38 3.53 -1.92
N PRO A 85 18.66 3.97 -1.81
CA PRO A 85 19.06 5.33 -2.19
C PRO A 85 18.72 5.67 -3.65
N ALA A 86 18.72 4.69 -4.54
CA ALA A 86 18.34 4.86 -5.95
C ALA A 86 16.85 5.21 -6.08
N LEU A 87 15.97 4.49 -5.37
CA LEU A 87 14.54 4.80 -5.35
C LEU A 87 14.29 6.19 -4.75
N ALA A 88 14.95 6.54 -3.65
CA ALA A 88 14.81 7.85 -3.02
C ALA A 88 15.24 8.99 -3.97
N THR A 89 16.34 8.79 -4.71
CA THR A 89 16.83 9.77 -5.69
C THR A 89 15.83 9.94 -6.84
N ARG A 90 15.31 8.83 -7.39
CA ARG A 90 14.29 8.86 -8.45
C ARG A 90 13.01 9.56 -7.99
N LEU A 91 12.51 9.22 -6.80
CA LEU A 91 11.33 9.83 -6.22
C LEU A 91 11.50 11.33 -6.01
N ARG A 92 12.65 11.76 -5.46
CA ARG A 92 12.96 13.18 -5.29
C ARG A 92 12.89 13.92 -6.63
N HIS A 93 13.56 13.41 -7.66
CA HIS A 93 13.53 14.05 -8.99
C HIS A 93 12.12 14.12 -9.59
N HIS A 94 11.31 13.07 -9.40
CA HIS A 94 9.92 13.07 -9.86
C HIS A 94 9.08 14.13 -9.15
N VAL A 95 9.19 14.23 -7.83
CA VAL A 95 8.47 15.23 -7.03
C VAL A 95 8.91 16.65 -7.36
N GLU A 96 10.20 16.88 -7.61
CA GLU A 96 10.73 18.20 -8.01
C GLU A 96 10.29 18.63 -9.42
N ALA A 97 9.87 17.68 -10.27
CA ALA A 97 9.43 17.94 -11.64
C ALA A 97 7.91 18.16 -11.78
N CYS A 98 7.13 17.88 -10.72
CA CYS A 98 5.67 18.06 -10.67
C CYS A 98 5.29 19.43 -10.10
#